data_AF-A0A3D1ESD9-F1
#
_entry.id   AF-A0A3D1ESD9-F1
#
_cell.length_a   1.000
_cell.length_b   1.000
_cell.length_c   1.000
_cell.angle_alpha   90.00
_cell.angle_beta   90.00
_cell.angle_gamma   90.00
#
_symmetry.space_group_name_H-M   'P 1'
#
loop_
_entity.id
_entity.type
_entity.pdbx_description
1 polymer ?
#
loop_
_entity_poly.entity_id
_entity_poly.type
_entity_poly.pdbx_seq_one_letter_code
_entity_poly.pdbx_strand_id
1 'polypeptide(L)'
;METEGSHNVVVEATPRFAPEHSDPKQGRWIFIYRIRIENQSEGPVRVLVRHWEIVDADGDKNIIDDEGVVGCQPRLDPGETFEYESFCAL
;
A
#
# COMPACT_ATOMS: atom_id res chain seq x y z
N MET A 1 -30.50 15.16 4.67
CA MET A 1 -29.98 14.15 5.61
C MET A 1 -29.00 13.35 4.81
N GLU A 2 -27.72 13.72 4.87
CA GLU A 2 -26.64 13.05 4.17
C GLU A 2 -26.54 11.63 4.74
N THR A 3 -26.79 10.61 3.94
CA THR A 3 -26.44 9.24 4.32
C THR A 3 -24.92 9.18 4.37
N GLU A 4 -24.32 9.04 5.56
CA GLU A 4 -22.92 8.62 5.70
C GLU A 4 -22.80 7.26 5.01
N GLY A 5 -22.45 7.29 3.73
CA GLY A 5 -22.21 6.08 2.95
C GLY A 5 -21.04 5.35 3.59
N SER A 6 -21.27 4.10 4.00
CA SER A 6 -20.20 3.21 4.42
C SER A 6 -19.19 3.12 3.28
N HIS A 7 -18.02 3.74 3.45
CA HIS A 7 -16.92 3.61 2.49
C HIS A 7 -16.33 2.21 2.62
N ASN A 8 -16.87 1.27 1.85
CA ASN A 8 -16.32 -0.07 1.74
C ASN A 8 -15.17 -0.05 0.73
N VAL A 9 -13.94 -0.02 1.24
CA VAL A 9 -12.72 -0.08 0.43
C VAL A 9 -11.92 -1.29 0.88
N VAL A 10 -11.60 -2.17 -0.07
CA VAL A 10 -10.77 -3.35 0.18
C VAL A 10 -9.36 -3.06 -0.27
N VAL A 11 -8.38 -3.30 0.61
CA VAL A 11 -6.95 -3.15 0.31
C VAL A 11 -6.28 -4.50 0.50
N GLU A 12 -5.65 -5.00 -0.55
CA GLU A 12 -4.88 -6.24 -0.53
C GLU A 12 -3.40 -5.92 -0.74
N ALA A 13 -2.55 -6.43 0.15
CA ALA A 13 -1.10 -6.32 0.04
C ALA A 13 -0.51 -7.71 -0.22
N THR A 14 0.14 -7.87 -1.38
CA THR A 14 0.81 -9.12 -1.76
C THR A 14 2.33 -8.90 -1.79
N PRO A 15 3.08 -9.28 -0.74
CA PRO A 15 4.52 -9.19 -0.73
C PRO A 15 5.17 -10.39 -1.44
N ARG A 16 6.35 -10.18 -2.00
CA ARG A 16 7.27 -11.21 -2.48
C ARG A 16 8.70 -10.86 -2.14
N PHE A 17 9.48 -11.84 -1.72
CA PHE A 17 10.92 -11.68 -1.57
C PHE A 17 11.57 -11.53 -2.95
N ALA A 18 12.51 -10.58 -3.09
CA ALA A 18 13.25 -10.33 -4.32
C ALA A 18 14.71 -10.81 -4.17
N PRO A 19 15.00 -12.11 -4.43
CA PRO A 19 16.32 -12.68 -4.22
C PRO A 19 17.39 -12.01 -5.09
N GLU A 20 17.04 -11.57 -6.29
CA GLU A 20 17.91 -10.84 -7.23
C GLU A 20 18.41 -9.48 -6.71
N HIS A 21 17.71 -8.88 -5.74
CA HIS A 21 18.07 -7.59 -5.13
C HIS A 21 18.56 -7.71 -3.68
N SER A 22 18.50 -8.92 -3.13
CA SER A 22 18.82 -9.20 -1.73
C SER A 22 20.22 -9.79 -1.59
N ASP A 23 20.86 -9.56 -0.45
CA ASP A 23 22.05 -10.29 -0.02
C ASP A 23 21.90 -10.66 1.46
N PRO A 24 21.28 -11.81 1.76
CA PRO A 24 21.10 -12.30 3.13
C PRO A 24 22.41 -12.43 3.91
N LYS A 25 23.55 -12.67 3.24
CA LYS A 25 24.86 -12.78 3.92
C LYS A 25 25.37 -11.43 4.40
N GLN A 26 24.89 -10.35 3.79
CA GLN A 26 25.18 -8.96 4.19
C GLN A 26 24.02 -8.32 4.95
N GLY A 27 22.98 -9.08 5.31
CA GLY A 27 21.81 -8.55 6.02
C GLY A 27 20.95 -7.61 5.18
N ARG A 28 20.98 -7.69 3.84
CA ARG A 28 20.14 -6.87 2.96
C ARG A 28 18.96 -7.68 2.43
N TRP A 29 17.74 -7.29 2.78
CA TRP A 29 16.53 -7.99 2.36
C TRP A 29 15.61 -7.05 1.60
N ILE A 30 15.36 -7.35 0.33
CA ILE A 30 14.43 -6.57 -0.50
C ILE A 30 13.16 -7.37 -0.71
N PHE A 31 12.03 -6.74 -0.38
CA PHE A 31 10.70 -7.22 -0.69
C PHE A 31 10.07 -6.30 -1.72
N ILE A 32 9.42 -6.88 -2.72
CA ILE A 32 8.54 -6.17 -3.64
C ILE A 32 7.12 -6.46 -3.19
N TYR A 33 6.26 -5.46 -3.15
CA TYR A 33 4.86 -5.64 -2.79
C TYR A 33 3.97 -5.03 -3.85
N ARG A 34 2.87 -5.74 -4.13
CA ARG A 34 1.76 -5.22 -4.93
C ARG A 34 0.63 -4.84 -3.99
N ILE A 35 0.16 -3.60 -4.09
CA ILE A 35 -1.05 -3.14 -3.42
C ILE A 35 -2.17 -3.07 -4.43
N ARG A 36 -3.31 -3.67 -4.08
CA ARG A 36 -4.56 -3.57 -4.83
C ARG A 36 -5.60 -2.87 -3.96
N ILE A 37 -6.19 -1.80 -4.48
CA ILE A 37 -7.23 -1.00 -3.81
C ILE A 37 -8.50 -1.10 -4.64
N GLU A 38 -9.57 -1.64 -4.06
CA GLU A 38 -10.87 -1.80 -4.71
C GLU A 38 -11.93 -0.97 -3.99
N ASN A 39 -12.66 -0.16 -4.75
CA ASN A 39 -13.79 0.58 -4.22
C ASN A 39 -15.07 -0.27 -4.31
N GLN A 40 -15.52 -0.81 -3.17
CA GLN A 40 -16.78 -1.54 -3.04
C GLN A 40 -17.89 -0.68 -2.41
N SER A 41 -17.69 0.64 -2.36
CA SER A 41 -18.67 1.60 -1.86
C SER A 41 -19.70 1.96 -2.93
N GLU A 42 -20.82 2.55 -2.52
CA GLU A 42 -21.83 3.09 -3.45
C GLU A 42 -21.43 4.42 -4.11
N GLY A 43 -20.42 5.10 -3.54
CA GLY A 43 -19.90 6.38 -4.02
C GLY A 43 -18.42 6.34 -4.40
N PRO A 44 -17.92 7.37 -5.11
CA PRO A 44 -16.51 7.46 -5.46
C PRO A 44 -15.63 7.70 -4.23
N VAL A 45 -14.41 7.17 -4.27
CA VAL A 45 -13.38 7.36 -3.23
C VAL A 45 -12.09 7.92 -3.83
N ARG A 46 -11.25 8.55 -3.02
CA ARG A 46 -9.92 9.01 -3.43
C ARG A 46 -8.88 8.66 -2.38
N VAL A 47 -7.76 8.11 -2.82
CA VAL A 47 -6.60 7.90 -1.96
C VAL A 47 -5.88 9.24 -1.78
N LEU A 48 -5.84 9.75 -0.55
CA LEU A 48 -5.27 11.07 -0.26
C LEU A 48 -3.85 10.97 0.27
N VAL A 49 -3.63 10.06 1.22
CA VAL A 49 -2.37 9.88 1.94
C VAL A 49 -2.13 8.40 2.20
N ARG A 50 -0.88 8.04 2.48
CA ARG A 50 -0.48 6.74 3.00
C ARG A 50 0.33 6.92 4.28
N HIS A 51 0.16 5.96 5.18
CA HIS A 51 0.97 5.80 6.38
C HIS A 51 1.48 4.36 6.39
N TRP A 52 2.79 4.17 6.42
CA TRP A 52 3.42 2.86 6.59
C TRP A 52 4.18 2.82 7.91
N GLU A 53 3.92 1.78 8.70
CA GLU A 53 4.77 1.36 9.81
C GLU A 53 5.46 0.05 9.38
N ILE A 54 6.76 0.13 9.14
CA ILE A 54 7.59 -1.00 8.73
C ILE A 54 8.43 -1.40 9.95
N VAL A 55 8.35 -2.67 10.34
CA VAL A 55 9.08 -3.23 11.48
C VAL A 55 9.96 -4.36 10.99
N ASP A 56 11.26 -4.28 11.28
CA ASP A 56 12.19 -5.35 10.95
C ASP A 56 12.27 -6.44 12.03
N ALA A 57 13.17 -7.40 11.85
CA ALA A 57 13.34 -8.53 12.76
C ALA A 57 14.00 -8.15 14.10
N ASP A 58 14.76 -7.05 14.14
CA ASP A 58 15.39 -6.52 15.36
C ASP A 58 14.42 -5.62 16.14
N GLY A 59 13.28 -5.28 15.53
CA GLY A 59 12.21 -4.47 16.12
C GLY A 59 12.35 -2.98 15.81
N ASP A 60 13.29 -2.59 14.95
CA ASP A 60 13.43 -1.21 14.51
C ASP A 60 12.25 -0.83 13.62
N LYS A 61 11.77 0.40 13.83
CA LYS A 61 10.58 0.93 13.15
C LYS A 61 10.95 2.03 12.17
N ASN A 62 10.48 1.89 10.95
CA ASN A 62 10.54 2.93 9.93
C ASN A 62 9.11 3.40 9.60
N ILE A 63 8.86 4.70 9.74
CA ILE A 63 7.56 5.32 9.49
C ILE A 63 7.65 6.14 8.22
N ILE A 64 6.70 5.93 7.30
CA ILE A 64 6.58 6.69 6.06
C ILE A 64 5.19 7.31 6.00
N ASP A 65 5.13 8.64 6.07
CA ASP A 65 3.92 9.44 5.90
C ASP A 65 4.06 10.29 4.64
N ASP A 66 3.18 10.08 3.67
CA ASP A 66 3.27 10.75 2.37
C ASP A 66 1.89 10.95 1.74
N GLU A 67 1.81 11.93 0.84
CA GLU A 67 0.65 12.12 -0.02
C GLU A 67 0.54 11.03 -1.09
N GLY A 68 -0.69 10.57 -1.29
CA GLY A 68 -1.08 9.61 -2.32
C GLY A 68 -0.35 8.28 -2.22
N VAL A 69 -0.30 7.58 -3.35
CA VAL A 69 0.43 6.34 -3.57
C VAL A 69 1.19 6.47 -4.89
N VAL A 70 2.46 6.03 -4.92
CA VAL A 70 3.33 6.09 -6.12
C VAL A 70 3.32 7.44 -6.86
N GLY A 71 3.18 8.54 -6.12
CA GLY A 71 3.17 9.89 -6.67
C GLY A 71 1.83 10.37 -7.23
N CYS A 72 0.72 9.64 -7.01
CA CYS A 72 -0.61 10.05 -7.43
C CYS A 72 -1.68 9.84 -6.36
N GLN A 73 -2.81 10.55 -6.49
CA GLN A 73 -4.00 10.40 -5.65
C GLN A 73 -5.15 9.83 -6.49
N PRO A 74 -5.18 8.51 -6.73
CA PRO A 74 -6.20 7.90 -7.59
C PRO A 74 -7.59 8.12 -7.02
N ARG A 75 -8.53 8.52 -7.89
CA ARG A 75 -9.96 8.51 -7.63
C ARG A 75 -10.53 7.24 -8.24
N LEU A 76 -11.28 6.47 -7.47
CA LEU A 76 -11.95 5.25 -7.90
C LEU A 76 -13.46 5.45 -7.84
N ASP A 77 -14.15 5.25 -8.95
CA ASP A 77 -15.61 5.10 -8.97
C ASP A 77 -16.02 3.72 -8.39
N PRO A 78 -17.31 3.53 -8.03
CA PRO A 78 -17.80 2.24 -7.53
C PRO A 78 -17.44 1.08 -8.45
N GLY A 79 -16.83 0.03 -7.88
CA GLY A 79 -16.36 -1.16 -8.59
C GLY A 79 -14.98 -1.03 -9.25
N GLU A 80 -14.37 0.16 -9.26
CA GLU A 80 -13.04 0.34 -9.82
C GLU A 80 -11.94 -0.18 -8.90
N THR A 81 -10.81 -0.55 -9.53
CA THR A 81 -9.62 -1.04 -8.85
C THR A 81 -8.40 -0.23 -9.30
N PHE A 82 -7.52 0.09 -8.36
CA PHE A 82 -6.21 0.67 -8.61
C PHE A 82 -5.13 -0.26 -8.06
N GLU A 83 -4.12 -0.58 -8.86
CA GLU A 83 -3.00 -1.43 -8.47
C GLU A 83 -1.68 -0.70 -8.66
N TYR A 84 -0.75 -0.90 -7.73
CA TYR A 84 0.62 -0.44 -7.87
C TYR A 84 1.61 -1.42 -7.23
N GLU A 85 2.85 -1.38 -7.71
CA GLU A 85 3.97 -2.09 -7.12
C GLU A 85 4.99 -1.09 -6.55
N SER A 86 5.60 -1.46 -5.44
CA SER A 86 6.74 -0.76 -4.86
C SER A 86 7.60 -1.76 -4.08
N PHE A 87 8.63 -1.28 -3.39
CA PHE A 87 9.56 -2.14 -2.64
C PHE A 87 9.79 -1.63 -1.22
N CYS A 88 10.24 -2.54 -0.37
CA CYS A 88 10.67 -2.31 1.00
C CYS A 88 12.04 -2.93 1.19
N ALA A 89 12.98 -2.17 1.75
CA ALA A 89 14.25 -2.69 2.23
C ALA A 89 14.13 -2.94 3.73
N LEU A 90 14.49 -4.16 4.14
CA LEU A 90 14.60 -4.62 5.52
C LEU A 90 16.05 -5.07 5.79
#